data_AF-A0A0B7JF82-F1
#
_entry.id   AF-A0A0B7JF82-F1
#
_cell.length_a   1.000
_cell.length_b   1.000
_cell.length_c   1.000
_cell.angle_alpha   90.00
_cell.angle_beta   90.00
_cell.angle_gamma   90.00
#
_symmetry.space_group_name_H-M   'P 1'
#
loop_
_entity.id
_entity.type
_entity.pdbx_description
1 polymer ?
#
loop_
_entity_poly.entity_id
_entity_poly.type
_entity_poly.pdbx_seq_one_letter_code
_entity_poly.pdbx_strand_id
1 'polypeptide(L)'
;MNYKISIIGSFIALALVGCNSGSSDSSTATTTSGSTQLNYKLQGELANSSEISNDISVCVDLDGDLSCSEKDINTVSTRGDFSLQHNNTELLTQAIVVSAKSSQTSEEFRLLIPAANNYPEHSILSIAPVSTLIYGLMNRVSSPLSFLDAVNKMTLLLQKTISPQITDLNNIALGDAVAQKKYELFNHNLIQYFIELNRLNNQNYITTISQLGEHLDELVPAFVSNNAQAIKTVKDKIRQQQLTIVGSNDTGVTSYLVDGKLQSYPSEEYPGQDAQYGLDRAGVKGFKLIKLDNKGNELPPSAPQWTCVEDGNTGLIWEVKIDDVTSPRDKNRLFAIKASGYTPNQGDIAAATCSTDSDSSMCNTQQYAKYLNQRALCGKKNWRLPTASEQFDLLDLGAAEVQPNLGITSGMDLSYFPNMIKGDWGAGWYWNSSRAISYYENVHFIGLDQLGDTTGHTDASNLILCPKSVSASGKSCEDANTLPVRMVASKEY
;
A
#
# COMPACT_ATOMS: atom_id res chain seq x y z
N MET A 1 20.77 -0.79 -15.92
CA MET A 1 21.38 -1.03 -14.59
C MET A 1 20.44 -1.98 -13.87
N ASN A 2 20.82 -3.25 -13.80
CA ASN A 2 20.02 -4.28 -13.15
C ASN A 2 20.22 -4.13 -11.65
N TYR A 3 19.22 -3.58 -10.95
CA TYR A 3 19.21 -3.63 -9.50
C TYR A 3 18.79 -5.05 -9.10
N LYS A 4 19.78 -5.87 -8.77
CA LYS A 4 19.57 -7.19 -8.17
C LYS A 4 19.17 -6.97 -6.72
N ILE A 5 17.90 -7.17 -6.39
CA ILE A 5 17.47 -7.24 -4.99
C ILE A 5 17.44 -8.73 -4.65
N SER A 6 18.57 -9.25 -4.17
CA SER A 6 18.57 -10.51 -3.43
C SER A 6 18.02 -10.18 -2.04
N ILE A 7 16.77 -10.51 -1.75
CA ILE A 7 16.28 -10.50 -0.36
C ILE A 7 16.81 -11.78 0.31
N ILE A 8 18.10 -11.77 0.59
CA ILE A 8 18.69 -12.49 1.71
C ILE A 8 19.13 -11.38 2.66
N GLY A 9 18.58 -11.40 3.87
CA GLY A 9 18.61 -10.29 4.82
C GLY A 9 19.97 -9.60 4.96
N SER A 10 19.91 -8.28 5.00
CA SER A 10 20.94 -7.43 5.62
C SER A 10 20.29 -6.12 6.01
N PHE A 11 19.58 -6.11 7.13
CA PHE A 11 19.49 -4.91 7.95
C PHE A 11 20.89 -4.71 8.55
N ILE A 12 21.73 -3.91 7.90
CA ILE A 12 22.92 -3.37 8.54
C ILE A 12 22.42 -2.31 9.52
N ALA A 13 22.33 -2.69 10.80
CA ALA A 13 22.29 -1.75 11.90
C ALA A 13 23.60 -0.95 11.89
N LEU A 14 23.61 0.19 11.20
CA LEU A 14 24.64 1.20 11.39
C LEU A 14 24.40 1.84 12.76
N ALA A 15 25.03 1.27 13.78
CA ALA A 15 25.33 1.98 15.01
C ALA A 15 26.14 3.22 14.64
N LEU A 16 25.48 4.39 14.60
CA LEU A 16 26.17 5.67 14.60
C LEU A 16 26.88 5.81 15.95
N VAL A 17 28.13 5.38 15.98
CA VAL A 17 29.09 5.82 16.99
C VAL A 17 29.19 7.34 16.81
N GLY A 18 28.69 8.07 17.81
CA GLY A 18 28.78 9.52 17.86
C GLY A 18 30.23 9.97 17.78
N CYS A 19 30.61 10.56 16.64
CA CYS A 19 31.74 11.47 16.58
C CYS A 19 31.36 12.75 17.34
N ASN A 20 31.61 12.75 18.65
CA ASN A 20 31.62 13.97 19.44
C ASN A 20 32.94 14.70 19.19
N SER A 21 32.92 15.70 18.32
CA SER A 21 34.01 16.65 18.13
C SER A 21 33.91 17.75 19.20
N GLY A 22 34.84 17.80 20.16
CA GLY A 22 35.04 19.03 20.94
C GLY A 22 35.58 18.88 22.35
N SER A 23 36.91 18.94 22.45
CA SER A 23 37.72 19.51 23.55
C SER A 23 37.88 18.73 24.87
N SER A 24 39.15 18.58 25.20
CA SER A 24 39.81 18.02 26.38
C SER A 24 39.24 18.38 27.76
N ASP A 25 39.04 17.37 28.62
CA ASP A 25 39.92 17.22 29.78
C ASP A 25 39.83 15.80 30.39
N SER A 26 40.98 15.28 30.77
CA SER A 26 41.17 13.95 31.34
C SER A 26 40.68 13.88 32.80
N SER A 27 39.81 12.94 33.13
CA SER A 27 39.87 12.28 34.43
C SER A 27 39.24 10.88 34.35
N THR A 28 40.03 9.91 34.80
CA THR A 28 39.68 8.50 34.95
C THR A 28 38.55 8.32 35.95
N ALA A 29 37.40 7.83 35.51
CA ALA A 29 36.35 7.33 36.38
C ALA A 29 35.95 5.91 35.95
N THR A 30 36.19 4.99 36.87
CA THR A 30 35.74 3.60 36.95
C THR A 30 34.41 3.31 36.25
N THR A 31 34.45 2.40 35.29
CA THR A 31 33.27 1.75 34.69
C THR A 31 32.60 0.87 35.73
N THR A 32 31.60 1.43 36.42
CA THR A 32 30.52 0.62 36.98
C THR A 32 29.60 0.26 35.83
N SER A 33 29.45 -1.05 35.58
CA SER A 33 28.48 -1.62 34.66
C SER A 33 27.06 -1.41 35.20
N GLY A 34 26.56 -0.18 35.12
CA GLY A 34 25.14 0.10 35.19
C GLY A 34 24.58 -0.03 33.78
N SER A 35 23.74 -1.03 33.53
CA SER A 35 22.82 -0.99 32.39
C SER A 35 21.92 0.22 32.60
N THR A 36 22.28 1.37 32.02
CA THR A 36 21.39 2.52 31.93
C THR A 36 20.35 2.16 30.90
N GLN A 37 19.25 1.56 31.36
CA GLN A 37 18.08 1.34 30.52
C GLN A 37 17.62 2.71 30.00
N LEU A 38 17.71 2.90 28.69
CA LEU A 38 17.30 4.15 28.03
C LEU A 38 15.80 4.33 28.27
N ASN A 39 15.40 5.52 28.73
CA ASN A 39 14.00 5.88 28.94
C ASN A 39 13.63 6.94 27.90
N TYR A 40 12.73 6.58 26.99
CA TYR A 40 12.25 7.44 25.92
C TYR A 40 11.06 8.25 26.42
N LYS A 41 10.96 9.51 25.99
CA LYS A 41 9.86 10.40 26.34
C LYS A 41 9.15 10.88 25.09
N LEU A 42 7.83 10.74 25.09
CA LEU A 42 6.93 11.23 24.05
C LEU A 42 5.93 12.20 24.68
N GLN A 43 5.68 13.33 24.02
CA GLN A 43 4.76 14.37 24.50
C GLN A 43 3.92 14.91 23.35
N GLY A 44 2.70 15.34 23.65
CA GLY A 44 1.87 16.06 22.71
C GLY A 44 0.74 16.84 23.38
N GLU A 45 0.12 17.71 22.60
CA GLU A 45 -0.93 18.64 23.04
C GLU A 45 -1.97 18.81 21.93
N LEU A 46 -3.25 18.93 22.32
CA LEU A 46 -4.34 19.29 21.41
C LEU A 46 -4.05 20.62 20.74
N ALA A 47 -4.05 20.62 19.41
CA ALA A 47 -4.08 21.86 18.65
C ALA A 47 -5.33 22.65 19.04
N ASN A 48 -5.22 23.98 19.06
CA ASN A 48 -6.31 24.88 19.45
C ASN A 48 -7.58 24.59 18.63
N SER A 49 -8.53 23.90 19.25
CA SER A 49 -9.79 23.45 18.65
C SER A 49 -10.87 23.42 19.71
N SER A 50 -11.95 24.16 19.49
CA SER A 50 -13.13 24.15 20.37
C SER A 50 -13.99 22.89 20.19
N GLU A 51 -13.71 22.08 19.17
CA GLU A 51 -14.53 20.93 18.79
C GLU A 51 -14.07 19.60 19.37
N ILE A 52 -12.85 19.54 19.92
CA ILE A 52 -12.28 18.33 20.50
C ILE A 52 -12.30 18.47 22.02
N SER A 53 -12.81 17.45 22.72
CA SER A 53 -12.76 17.41 24.17
C SER A 53 -11.33 17.29 24.67
N ASN A 54 -11.04 17.89 25.83
CA ASN A 54 -9.76 17.72 26.52
C ASN A 54 -9.57 16.29 27.08
N ASP A 55 -10.65 15.52 27.16
CA ASP A 55 -10.61 14.11 27.54
C ASP A 55 -10.19 13.26 26.35
N ILE A 56 -8.93 12.80 26.38
CA ILE A 56 -8.30 12.01 25.34
C ILE A 56 -7.67 10.74 25.91
N SER A 57 -7.73 9.66 25.14
CA SER A 57 -6.90 8.47 25.35
C SER A 57 -5.87 8.39 24.24
N VAL A 58 -4.62 8.16 24.60
CA VAL A 58 -3.49 8.15 23.67
C VAL A 58 -2.75 6.84 23.82
N CYS A 59 -2.39 6.21 22.72
CA CYS A 59 -1.50 5.07 22.72
C CYS A 59 -0.51 5.11 21.56
N VAL A 60 0.63 4.47 21.76
CA VAL A 60 1.53 4.09 20.69
C VAL A 60 1.12 2.69 20.23
N ASP A 61 0.68 2.59 18.97
CA ASP A 61 0.12 1.38 18.37
C ASP A 61 1.22 0.36 18.07
N LEU A 62 1.28 -0.72 18.87
CA LEU A 62 2.34 -1.73 18.75
C LEU A 62 1.95 -2.90 17.85
N ASP A 63 0.65 -3.13 17.61
CA ASP A 63 0.17 -4.26 16.82
C ASP A 63 -0.41 -3.86 15.45
N GLY A 64 -0.39 -2.56 15.12
CA GLY A 64 -0.70 -2.02 13.80
C GLY A 64 -2.20 -1.97 13.51
N ASP A 65 -3.04 -2.10 14.52
CA ASP A 65 -4.49 -2.11 14.37
C ASP A 65 -5.10 -0.69 14.42
N LEU A 66 -4.30 0.35 14.65
CA LEU A 66 -4.73 1.75 14.78
C LEU A 66 -5.83 1.97 15.82
N SER A 67 -5.84 1.16 16.88
CA SER A 67 -6.72 1.25 18.04
C SER A 67 -5.88 1.25 19.32
N CYS A 68 -6.46 1.71 20.43
CA CYS A 68 -5.80 1.61 21.72
C CYS A 68 -6.31 0.39 22.49
N SER A 69 -5.38 -0.48 22.87
CA SER A 69 -5.64 -1.68 23.64
C SER A 69 -4.66 -1.83 24.82
N GLU A 70 -4.82 -2.92 25.59
CA GLU A 70 -3.88 -3.28 26.66
C GLU A 70 -2.51 -3.74 26.14
N LYS A 71 -2.39 -4.05 24.84
CA LYS A 71 -1.12 -4.42 24.23
C LYS A 71 -0.24 -3.21 23.91
N ASP A 72 -0.83 -2.02 23.93
CA ASP A 72 -0.19 -0.77 23.52
C ASP A 72 0.37 0.01 24.71
N ILE A 73 1.32 0.90 24.44
CA ILE A 73 1.80 1.84 25.44
C ILE A 73 0.81 3.00 25.50
N ASN A 74 -0.06 2.99 26.51
CA ASN A 74 -1.21 3.88 26.60
C ASN A 74 -1.14 4.88 27.78
N THR A 75 -1.91 5.95 27.64
CA THR A 75 -2.19 6.94 28.70
C THR A 75 -3.55 7.61 28.45
N VAL A 76 -4.06 8.29 29.47
CA VAL A 76 -5.29 9.09 29.40
C VAL A 76 -5.01 10.48 29.94
N SER A 77 -5.67 11.49 29.38
CA SER A 77 -5.59 12.88 29.83
C SER A 77 -6.95 13.53 29.81
N THR A 78 -7.16 14.47 30.73
CA THR A 78 -8.36 15.31 30.83
C THR A 78 -8.05 16.78 30.58
N ARG A 79 -6.85 17.08 30.06
CA ARG A 79 -6.36 18.46 29.86
C ARG A 79 -5.94 18.72 28.41
N GLY A 80 -6.09 17.74 27.53
CA GLY A 80 -5.65 17.83 26.14
C GLY A 80 -4.15 17.67 25.93
N ASP A 81 -3.36 17.45 26.98
CA ASP A 81 -1.91 17.18 26.89
C ASP A 81 -1.59 15.74 27.29
N PHE A 82 -0.52 15.15 26.77
CA PHE A 82 -0.04 13.85 27.25
C PHE A 82 1.48 13.79 27.34
N SER A 83 1.96 12.92 28.22
CA SER A 83 3.36 12.53 28.31
C SER A 83 3.43 11.02 28.56
N LEU A 84 4.16 10.32 27.71
CA LEU A 84 4.48 8.90 27.85
C LEU A 84 5.97 8.75 28.10
N GLN A 85 6.33 7.81 28.97
CA GLN A 85 7.72 7.40 29.20
C GLN A 85 7.79 5.88 29.20
N HIS A 86 8.71 5.33 28.42
CA HIS A 86 8.89 3.88 28.32
C HIS A 86 10.33 3.55 27.93
N ASN A 87 10.79 2.36 28.29
CA ASN A 87 12.10 1.83 27.92
C ASN A 87 12.13 1.15 26.54
N ASN A 88 11.01 1.16 25.81
CA ASN A 88 10.87 0.51 24.51
C ASN A 88 11.06 1.57 23.43
N THR A 89 11.95 1.32 22.47
CA THR A 89 12.20 2.18 21.32
C THR A 89 10.96 2.37 20.45
N GLU A 90 10.04 1.40 20.45
CA GLU A 90 8.77 1.47 19.71
C GLU A 90 7.91 2.67 20.11
N LEU A 91 8.09 3.20 21.33
CA LEU A 91 7.49 4.46 21.78
C LEU A 91 7.72 5.61 20.78
N LEU A 92 8.85 5.60 20.07
CA LEU A 92 9.22 6.66 19.12
C LEU A 92 9.04 6.25 17.66
N THR A 93 8.98 4.95 17.35
CA THR A 93 9.01 4.46 15.96
C THR A 93 7.65 4.00 15.44
N GLN A 94 6.65 3.88 16.29
CA GLN A 94 5.29 3.50 15.90
C GLN A 94 4.33 4.68 15.86
N ALA A 95 3.21 4.51 15.15
CA ALA A 95 2.16 5.49 15.04
C ALA A 95 1.49 5.76 16.39
N ILE A 96 0.98 6.97 16.57
CA ILE A 96 0.28 7.36 17.80
C ILE A 96 -1.20 7.50 17.45
N VAL A 97 -2.03 6.77 18.19
CA VAL A 97 -3.49 6.84 18.07
C VAL A 97 -4.01 7.69 19.22
N VAL A 98 -4.84 8.67 18.90
CA VAL A 98 -5.56 9.50 19.87
C VAL A 98 -7.05 9.26 19.71
N SER A 99 -7.65 8.58 20.70
CA SER A 99 -9.10 8.46 20.82
C SER A 99 -9.64 9.70 21.52
N ALA A 100 -10.47 10.47 20.82
CA ALA A 100 -11.02 11.74 21.28
C ALA A 100 -12.54 11.78 21.11
N LYS A 101 -13.17 12.76 21.75
CA LYS A 101 -14.61 13.01 21.66
C LYS A 101 -14.90 14.37 21.08
N SER A 102 -15.96 14.47 20.28
CA SER A 102 -16.46 15.78 19.86
C SER A 102 -17.06 16.51 21.06
N SER A 103 -16.62 17.74 21.30
CA SER A 103 -17.21 18.63 22.33
C SER A 103 -18.67 18.97 22.04
N GLN A 104 -19.12 18.80 20.79
CA GLN A 104 -20.50 19.13 20.37
C GLN A 104 -21.45 17.92 20.49
N THR A 105 -21.02 16.73 20.06
CA THR A 105 -21.88 15.55 19.98
C THR A 105 -21.55 14.46 20.99
N SER A 106 -20.40 14.55 21.69
CA SER A 106 -19.81 13.50 22.52
C SER A 106 -19.49 12.19 21.78
N GLU A 107 -19.59 12.18 20.45
CA GLU A 107 -19.24 11.01 19.65
C GLU A 107 -17.72 10.84 19.59
N GLU A 108 -17.29 9.58 19.63
CA GLU A 108 -15.87 9.20 19.60
C GLU A 108 -15.34 9.13 18.17
N PHE A 109 -14.10 9.58 18.00
CA PHE A 109 -13.32 9.43 16.79
C PHE A 109 -11.84 9.25 17.12
N ARG A 110 -11.09 8.78 16.13
CA ARG A 110 -9.64 8.57 16.24
C ARG A 110 -8.90 9.60 15.41
N LEU A 111 -7.80 10.11 15.95
CA LEU A 111 -6.78 10.86 15.23
C LEU A 111 -5.49 10.04 15.22
N LEU A 112 -4.75 10.15 14.14
CA LEU A 112 -3.47 9.47 13.95
C LEU A 112 -2.36 10.51 13.86
N ILE A 113 -1.24 10.25 14.52
CA ILE A 113 -0.02 11.05 14.42
C ILE A 113 1.09 10.12 13.94
N PRO A 114 1.88 10.52 12.91
CA PRO A 114 3.08 9.80 12.52
C PRO A 114 4.02 9.52 13.70
N ALA A 115 4.86 8.51 13.56
CA ALA A 115 5.81 8.14 14.61
C ALA A 115 6.70 9.30 15.03
N ALA A 116 6.96 9.40 16.33
CA ALA A 116 7.62 10.57 16.94
C ALA A 116 9.04 10.81 16.41
N ASN A 117 9.74 9.77 15.98
CA ASN A 117 11.08 9.86 15.38
C ASN A 117 11.11 10.59 14.03
N ASN A 118 9.95 10.87 13.42
CA ASN A 118 9.85 11.72 12.23
C ASN A 118 9.96 13.22 12.56
N TYR A 119 9.79 13.58 13.84
CA TYR A 119 9.83 14.96 14.32
C TYR A 119 11.20 15.28 14.93
N PRO A 120 11.60 16.57 15.00
CA PRO A 120 12.79 16.96 15.73
C PRO A 120 12.79 16.42 17.17
N GLU A 121 13.97 16.10 17.70
CA GLU A 121 14.09 15.60 19.08
C GLU A 121 13.41 16.54 20.08
N HIS A 122 12.73 15.94 21.05
CA HIS A 122 11.97 16.65 22.10
C HIS A 122 10.80 17.52 21.62
N SER A 123 10.33 17.33 20.39
CA SER A 123 9.11 17.98 19.90
C SER A 123 7.89 17.66 20.78
N ILE A 124 7.05 18.66 20.99
CA ILE A 124 5.68 18.47 21.51
C ILE A 124 4.80 18.27 20.27
N LEU A 125 4.24 17.07 20.14
CA LEU A 125 3.45 16.70 18.97
C LEU A 125 2.07 17.35 19.02
N SER A 126 1.63 17.89 17.89
CA SER A 126 0.31 18.50 17.76
C SER A 126 -0.74 17.44 17.48
N ILE A 127 -1.74 17.31 18.35
CA ILE A 127 -2.89 16.44 18.14
C ILE A 127 -3.91 17.25 17.32
N ALA A 128 -3.98 16.98 16.02
CA ALA A 128 -4.82 17.74 15.09
C ALA A 128 -5.37 16.86 13.95
N PRO A 129 -6.53 17.19 13.36
CA PRO A 129 -7.04 16.47 12.19
C PRO A 129 -6.04 16.36 11.02
N VAL A 130 -5.19 17.38 10.83
CA VAL A 130 -4.17 17.39 9.77
C VAL A 130 -3.11 16.30 9.94
N SER A 131 -2.77 15.90 11.18
CA SER A 131 -1.78 14.83 11.41
C SER A 131 -2.27 13.49 10.85
N THR A 132 -3.58 13.27 10.89
CA THR A 132 -4.21 12.05 10.34
C THR A 132 -4.12 12.03 8.82
N LEU A 133 -4.22 13.19 8.17
CA LEU A 133 -4.02 13.28 6.71
C LEU A 133 -2.56 13.08 6.31
N ILE A 134 -1.61 13.56 7.12
CA ILE A 134 -0.18 13.30 6.92
C ILE A 134 0.09 11.79 7.06
N TYR A 135 -0.46 11.14 8.09
CA TYR A 135 -0.40 9.69 8.24
C TYR A 135 -1.00 8.97 7.03
N GLY A 136 -2.16 9.42 6.54
CA GLY A 136 -2.79 8.87 5.33
C GLY A 136 -1.91 9.03 4.08
N LEU A 137 -1.22 10.16 3.91
CA LEU A 137 -0.24 10.38 2.82
C LEU A 137 0.96 9.43 2.91
N MET A 138 1.46 9.17 4.12
CA MET A 138 2.57 8.25 4.37
C MET A 138 2.18 6.80 4.11
N ASN A 139 0.90 6.46 4.25
CA ASN A 139 0.38 5.09 4.12
C ASN A 139 -0.54 4.94 2.90
N ARG A 140 -0.34 5.76 1.87
CA ARG A 140 -1.10 5.67 0.61
C ARG A 140 -0.88 4.33 -0.07
N VAL A 141 -1.96 3.82 -0.66
CA VAL A 141 -1.95 2.54 -1.37
C VAL A 141 -1.08 2.60 -2.63
N SER A 142 -1.22 3.65 -3.45
CA SER A 142 -0.55 3.68 -4.75
C SER A 142 0.92 4.09 -4.66
N SER A 143 1.20 5.06 -3.80
CA SER A 143 2.53 5.66 -3.63
C SER A 143 2.59 6.32 -2.24
N PRO A 144 3.02 5.59 -1.22
CA PRO A 144 3.26 6.14 0.10
C PRO A 144 4.38 7.19 0.03
N LEU A 145 4.21 8.28 0.78
CA LEU A 145 5.18 9.38 0.83
C LEU A 145 6.09 9.26 2.04
N SER A 146 7.33 9.76 1.91
CA SER A 146 8.16 10.03 3.10
C SER A 146 7.45 11.05 4.00
N PHE A 147 7.75 11.07 5.30
CA PHE A 147 7.18 12.07 6.21
C PHE A 147 7.40 13.51 5.70
N LEU A 148 8.60 13.81 5.23
CA LEU A 148 8.93 15.14 4.71
C LEU A 148 8.11 15.50 3.46
N ASP A 149 7.94 14.56 2.53
CA ASP A 149 7.13 14.79 1.32
C ASP A 149 5.64 14.90 1.63
N ALA A 150 5.15 14.12 2.61
CA ALA A 150 3.78 14.20 3.10
C ALA A 150 3.50 15.57 3.74
N VAL A 151 4.37 16.03 4.63
CA VAL A 151 4.30 17.38 5.23
C VAL A 151 4.36 18.45 4.14
N ASN A 152 5.30 18.37 3.19
CA ASN A 152 5.42 19.34 2.10
C ASN A 152 4.16 19.40 1.22
N LYS A 153 3.62 18.25 0.80
CA LYS A 153 2.39 18.19 0.00
C LYS A 153 1.21 18.80 0.76
N MET A 154 1.06 18.45 2.04
CA MET A 154 -0.02 18.96 2.88
C MET A 154 0.11 20.46 3.12
N THR A 155 1.31 20.97 3.41
CA THR A 155 1.60 22.40 3.57
C THR A 155 1.26 23.18 2.31
N LEU A 156 1.71 22.74 1.13
CA LEU A 156 1.39 23.40 -0.15
C LEU A 156 -0.12 23.43 -0.41
N LEU A 157 -0.83 22.35 -0.07
CA LEU A 157 -2.27 22.24 -0.27
C LEU A 157 -3.04 23.18 0.67
N LEU A 158 -2.66 23.27 1.95
CA LEU A 158 -3.24 24.23 2.89
C LEU A 158 -2.88 25.68 2.53
N GLN A 159 -1.66 25.94 2.06
CA GLN A 159 -1.25 27.25 1.58
C GLN A 159 -2.14 27.74 0.43
N LYS A 160 -2.40 26.84 -0.52
CA LYS A 160 -3.25 27.12 -1.69
C LYS A 160 -4.72 27.33 -1.33
N THR A 161 -5.24 26.61 -0.35
CA THR A 161 -6.69 26.57 -0.05
C THR A 161 -7.10 27.50 1.09
N ILE A 162 -6.28 27.58 2.14
CA ILE A 162 -6.55 28.32 3.37
C ILE A 162 -5.78 29.64 3.36
N SER A 163 -4.45 29.59 3.53
CA SER A 163 -3.60 30.78 3.64
C SER A 163 -2.13 30.50 3.31
N PRO A 164 -1.46 31.32 2.47
CA PRO A 164 -0.05 31.14 2.12
C PRO A 164 0.92 31.32 3.29
N GLN A 165 0.44 31.78 4.46
CA GLN A 165 1.26 31.97 5.66
C GLN A 165 1.53 30.67 6.43
N ILE A 166 0.84 29.58 6.10
CA ILE A 166 1.01 28.29 6.78
C ILE A 166 2.39 27.72 6.42
N THR A 167 3.29 27.63 7.40
CA THR A 167 4.65 27.09 7.23
C THR A 167 4.94 25.90 8.13
N ASP A 168 4.24 25.78 9.26
CA ASP A 168 4.40 24.71 10.24
C ASP A 168 3.02 24.07 10.51
N LEU A 169 2.91 22.77 10.27
CA LEU A 169 1.68 22.01 10.48
C LEU A 169 1.50 21.56 11.93
N ASN A 170 2.57 21.56 12.75
CA ASN A 170 2.45 21.30 14.19
C ASN A 170 1.92 22.52 14.94
N ASN A 171 2.16 23.73 14.42
CA ASN A 171 1.71 24.97 15.03
C ASN A 171 1.18 25.96 13.99
N ILE A 172 -0.05 25.70 13.52
CA ILE A 172 -0.70 26.56 12.51
C ILE A 172 -1.20 27.84 13.17
N ALA A 173 -0.49 28.94 12.93
CA ALA A 173 -0.90 30.30 13.31
C ALA A 173 -1.46 31.05 12.11
N LEU A 174 -2.68 31.59 12.24
CA LEU A 174 -3.38 32.32 11.18
C LEU A 174 -3.62 33.77 11.61
N GLY A 175 -3.10 34.72 10.83
CA GLY A 175 -3.14 36.14 11.18
C GLY A 175 -4.43 36.87 10.78
N ASP A 176 -5.28 36.26 9.97
CA ASP A 176 -6.52 36.88 9.48
C ASP A 176 -7.77 36.02 9.75
N ALA A 177 -8.89 36.67 10.03
CA ALA A 177 -10.14 36.03 10.41
C ALA A 177 -10.75 35.16 9.29
N VAL A 178 -10.43 35.44 8.02
CA VAL A 178 -10.94 34.67 6.89
C VAL A 178 -10.23 33.32 6.81
N ALA A 179 -8.90 33.32 6.91
CA ALA A 179 -8.10 32.11 6.99
C ALA A 179 -8.48 31.28 8.23
N GLN A 180 -8.66 31.94 9.39
CA GLN A 180 -9.08 31.26 10.61
C GLN A 180 -10.43 30.54 10.41
N LYS A 181 -11.43 31.22 9.86
CA LYS A 181 -12.74 30.60 9.57
C LYS A 181 -12.65 29.44 8.57
N LYS A 182 -11.80 29.54 7.55
CA LYS A 182 -11.55 28.44 6.60
C LYS A 182 -10.93 27.22 7.29
N TYR A 183 -9.98 27.45 8.19
CA TYR A 183 -9.32 26.39 8.95
C TYR A 183 -10.26 25.74 9.97
N GLU A 184 -11.11 26.52 10.62
CA GLU A 184 -12.18 26.02 11.48
C GLU A 184 -13.17 25.13 10.70
N LEU A 185 -13.64 25.57 9.52
CA LEU A 185 -14.50 24.74 8.66
C LEU A 185 -13.82 23.46 8.17
N PHE A 186 -12.54 23.54 7.83
CA PHE A 186 -11.75 22.38 7.45
C PHE A 186 -11.66 21.36 8.58
N ASN A 187 -11.32 21.79 9.80
CA ASN A 187 -11.24 20.93 10.98
C ASN A 187 -12.61 20.36 11.34
N HIS A 188 -13.67 21.19 11.34
CA HIS A 188 -15.05 20.76 11.59
C HIS A 188 -15.43 19.58 10.68
N ASN A 189 -15.29 19.77 9.36
CA ASN A 189 -15.68 18.77 8.38
C ASN A 189 -14.83 17.49 8.49
N LEU A 190 -13.55 17.60 8.82
CA LEU A 190 -12.68 16.44 9.06
C LEU A 190 -13.11 15.66 10.30
N ILE A 191 -13.39 16.34 11.42
CA ILE A 191 -13.86 15.70 12.64
C ILE A 191 -15.17 14.95 12.39
N GLN A 192 -16.14 15.58 11.71
CA GLN A 192 -17.39 14.92 11.34
C GLN A 192 -17.13 13.67 10.48
N TYR A 193 -16.19 13.75 9.54
CA TYR A 193 -15.85 12.59 8.73
C TYR A 193 -15.15 11.50 9.56
N PHE A 194 -14.22 11.84 10.46
CA PHE A 194 -13.56 10.86 11.32
C PHE A 194 -14.53 10.19 12.30
N ILE A 195 -15.56 10.88 12.76
CA ILE A 195 -16.67 10.26 13.51
C ILE A 195 -17.39 9.22 12.63
N GLU A 196 -17.68 9.55 11.37
CA GLU A 196 -18.27 8.56 10.44
C GLU A 196 -17.34 7.36 10.21
N LEU A 197 -16.04 7.59 10.01
CA LEU A 197 -15.05 6.53 9.81
C LEU A 197 -14.88 5.65 11.04
N ASN A 198 -15.00 6.22 12.25
CA ASN A 198 -14.86 5.47 13.50
C ASN A 198 -15.97 4.43 13.70
N ARG A 199 -17.09 4.55 12.97
CA ARG A 199 -18.18 3.56 12.98
C ARG A 199 -17.93 2.36 12.06
N LEU A 200 -16.88 2.40 11.24
CA LEU A 200 -16.47 1.28 10.40
C LEU A 200 -15.82 0.18 11.25
N ASN A 201 -15.84 -1.06 10.75
CA ASN A 201 -14.95 -2.08 11.31
C ASN A 201 -13.48 -1.65 11.10
N ASN A 202 -12.57 -2.24 11.89
CA ASN A 202 -11.20 -1.75 11.96
C ASN A 202 -10.43 -1.86 10.63
N GLN A 203 -10.62 -2.94 9.89
CA GLN A 203 -10.03 -3.11 8.56
C GLN A 203 -10.49 -2.02 7.58
N ASN A 204 -11.80 -1.73 7.59
CA ASN A 204 -12.39 -0.68 6.78
C ASN A 204 -11.90 0.72 7.20
N TYR A 205 -11.65 0.94 8.49
CA TYR A 205 -11.05 2.18 8.97
C TYR A 205 -9.63 2.36 8.41
N ILE A 206 -8.74 1.37 8.62
CA ILE A 206 -7.33 1.41 8.18
C ILE A 206 -7.25 1.68 6.67
N THR A 207 -7.99 0.88 5.88
CA THR A 207 -8.03 1.03 4.41
C THR A 207 -8.54 2.41 3.98
N THR A 208 -9.55 2.96 4.67
CA THR A 208 -10.06 4.29 4.35
C THR A 208 -9.03 5.38 4.64
N ILE A 209 -8.31 5.30 5.76
CA ILE A 209 -7.26 6.26 6.12
C ILE A 209 -6.17 6.32 5.02
N SER A 210 -5.69 5.17 4.54
CA SER A 210 -4.74 5.09 3.43
C SER A 210 -5.27 5.72 2.14
N GLN A 211 -6.58 5.61 1.89
CA GLN A 211 -7.23 6.19 0.71
C GLN A 211 -7.46 7.68 0.83
N LEU A 212 -7.59 8.24 2.04
CA LEU A 212 -7.67 9.70 2.21
C LEU A 212 -6.48 10.40 1.52
N GLY A 213 -5.28 9.82 1.67
CA GLY A 213 -4.07 10.32 1.03
C GLY A 213 -4.14 10.41 -0.51
N GLU A 214 -4.90 9.52 -1.15
CA GLU A 214 -5.10 9.50 -2.61
C GLU A 214 -6.00 10.64 -3.10
N HIS A 215 -6.91 11.12 -2.24
CA HIS A 215 -7.97 12.06 -2.64
C HIS A 215 -7.81 13.45 -2.00
N LEU A 216 -6.69 13.75 -1.34
CA LEU A 216 -6.52 15.02 -0.62
C LEU A 216 -6.71 16.27 -1.49
N ASP A 217 -6.26 16.22 -2.75
CA ASP A 217 -6.37 17.35 -3.68
C ASP A 217 -7.83 17.73 -3.98
N GLU A 218 -8.78 16.79 -3.81
CA GLU A 218 -10.22 17.04 -3.89
C GLU A 218 -10.87 17.24 -2.51
N LEU A 219 -10.43 16.47 -1.52
CA LEU A 219 -10.98 16.46 -0.16
C LEU A 219 -10.76 17.79 0.54
N VAL A 220 -9.54 18.33 0.52
CA VAL A 220 -9.19 19.55 1.26
C VAL A 220 -9.98 20.76 0.75
N PRO A 221 -10.05 21.06 -0.57
CA PRO A 221 -10.90 22.13 -1.06
C PRO A 221 -12.40 21.94 -0.74
N ALA A 222 -12.91 20.71 -0.82
CA ALA A 222 -14.30 20.42 -0.51
C ALA A 222 -14.64 20.71 0.96
N PHE A 223 -13.73 20.35 1.88
CA PHE A 223 -13.90 20.53 3.32
C PHE A 223 -13.70 22.00 3.73
N VAL A 224 -12.72 22.70 3.14
CA VAL A 224 -12.51 24.15 3.36
C VAL A 224 -13.71 24.98 2.88
N SER A 225 -14.30 24.62 1.73
CA SER A 225 -15.44 25.34 1.16
C SER A 225 -16.79 24.98 1.79
N ASN A 226 -16.82 23.95 2.64
CA ASN A 226 -18.03 23.37 3.23
C ASN A 226 -19.11 23.04 2.19
N ASN A 227 -18.70 22.57 1.01
CA ASN A 227 -19.61 22.24 -0.08
C ASN A 227 -20.12 20.80 0.08
N ALA A 228 -21.37 20.65 0.53
CA ALA A 228 -21.98 19.34 0.81
C ALA A 228 -21.92 18.37 -0.39
N GLN A 229 -22.12 18.86 -1.62
CA GLN A 229 -22.08 17.99 -2.81
C GLN A 229 -20.65 17.56 -3.14
N ALA A 230 -19.67 18.45 -3.01
CA ALA A 230 -18.26 18.11 -3.20
C ALA A 230 -17.77 17.12 -2.14
N ILE A 231 -18.13 17.36 -0.87
CA ILE A 231 -17.84 16.46 0.26
C ILE A 231 -18.44 15.08 0.00
N LYS A 232 -19.72 15.01 -0.40
CA LYS A 232 -20.36 13.74 -0.76
C LYS A 232 -19.63 13.04 -1.90
N THR A 233 -19.27 13.78 -2.95
CA THR A 233 -18.60 13.22 -4.14
C THR A 233 -17.23 12.62 -3.79
N VAL A 234 -16.41 13.31 -3.00
CA VAL A 234 -15.10 12.78 -2.61
C VAL A 234 -15.23 11.59 -1.65
N LYS A 235 -16.18 11.62 -0.71
CA LYS A 235 -16.50 10.47 0.16
C LYS A 235 -16.94 9.25 -0.65
N ASP A 236 -17.80 9.45 -1.66
CA ASP A 236 -18.26 8.37 -2.55
C ASP A 236 -17.08 7.79 -3.36
N LYS A 237 -16.14 8.62 -3.84
CA LYS A 237 -14.92 8.16 -4.52
C LYS A 237 -14.02 7.32 -3.62
N ILE A 238 -13.78 7.79 -2.39
CA ILE A 238 -12.98 7.06 -1.40
C ILE A 238 -13.63 5.69 -1.13
N ARG A 239 -14.93 5.66 -0.83
CA ARG A 239 -15.66 4.40 -0.61
C ARG A 239 -15.60 3.46 -1.81
N GLN A 240 -15.72 3.95 -3.04
CA GLN A 240 -15.64 3.10 -4.23
C GLN A 240 -14.25 2.46 -4.41
N GLN A 241 -13.19 3.18 -4.04
CA GLN A 241 -11.83 2.62 -4.05
C GLN A 241 -11.64 1.59 -2.93
N GLN A 242 -12.29 1.74 -1.79
CA GLN A 242 -12.30 0.76 -0.69
C GLN A 242 -12.86 -0.60 -1.12
N LEU A 243 -13.93 -0.62 -1.91
CA LEU A 243 -14.49 -1.85 -2.47
C LEU A 243 -13.55 -2.57 -3.46
N THR A 244 -12.43 -1.94 -3.79
CA THR A 244 -11.37 -2.50 -4.65
C THR A 244 -10.22 -3.09 -3.82
N ILE A 245 -10.10 -2.79 -2.53
CA ILE A 245 -9.04 -3.25 -1.62
C ILE A 245 -9.70 -3.78 -0.34
N VAL A 246 -10.22 -5.01 -0.35
CA VAL A 246 -10.82 -5.62 0.85
C VAL A 246 -9.89 -6.69 1.38
N GLY A 247 -8.81 -6.32 2.09
CA GLY A 247 -7.83 -7.25 2.68
C GLY A 247 -6.65 -7.61 1.75
N SER A 248 -5.66 -8.30 2.31
CA SER A 248 -4.42 -8.73 1.66
C SER A 248 -4.12 -10.17 2.06
N ASN A 249 -3.54 -10.95 1.15
CA ASN A 249 -2.89 -12.20 1.54
C ASN A 249 -1.63 -11.92 2.35
N ASP A 250 -1.20 -12.94 3.08
CA ASP A 250 0.14 -12.92 3.68
C ASP A 250 1.20 -13.32 2.65
N THR A 251 2.46 -13.36 3.05
CA THR A 251 3.55 -13.69 2.10
C THR A 251 3.64 -15.18 1.77
N GLY A 252 3.00 -16.05 2.56
CA GLY A 252 3.10 -17.51 2.46
C GLY A 252 4.37 -18.12 3.07
N VAL A 253 5.25 -17.30 3.66
CA VAL A 253 6.50 -17.76 4.28
C VAL A 253 6.22 -18.30 5.70
N THR A 254 5.97 -19.61 5.78
CA THR A 254 5.72 -20.28 7.06
C THR A 254 6.97 -20.83 7.75
N SER A 255 8.18 -20.51 7.28
CA SER A 255 9.45 -21.02 7.81
C SER A 255 10.32 -19.91 8.38
N TYR A 256 11.08 -20.22 9.42
CA TYR A 256 12.00 -19.30 10.10
C TYR A 256 13.42 -19.49 9.56
N LEU A 257 14.13 -18.40 9.29
CA LEU A 257 15.54 -18.37 8.94
C LEU A 257 16.38 -18.20 10.20
N VAL A 258 17.20 -19.21 10.52
CA VAL A 258 18.13 -19.20 11.66
C VAL A 258 19.49 -19.67 11.18
N ASP A 259 20.52 -18.85 11.40
CA ASP A 259 21.89 -19.11 10.95
C ASP A 259 22.00 -19.53 9.46
N GLY A 260 21.20 -18.90 8.61
CA GLY A 260 21.17 -19.18 7.17
C GLY A 260 20.45 -20.48 6.78
N LYS A 261 19.71 -21.11 7.71
CA LYS A 261 18.90 -22.32 7.45
C LYS A 261 17.43 -22.08 7.75
N LEU A 262 16.56 -22.61 6.89
CA LEU A 262 15.11 -22.61 7.13
C LEU A 262 14.74 -23.72 8.12
N GLN A 263 13.88 -23.40 9.08
CA GLN A 263 13.33 -24.32 10.07
C GLN A 263 11.85 -24.01 10.37
N SER A 264 11.16 -24.93 11.04
CA SER A 264 9.70 -24.84 11.29
C SER A 264 9.31 -24.26 12.65
N TYR A 265 10.27 -23.81 13.45
CA TYR A 265 10.02 -23.24 14.78
C TYR A 265 10.78 -21.92 14.97
N PRO A 266 10.24 -20.98 15.76
CA PRO A 266 10.88 -19.68 16.00
C PRO A 266 12.14 -19.83 16.85
N SER A 267 13.05 -18.85 16.73
CA SER A 267 14.21 -18.71 17.62
C SER A 267 14.06 -17.45 18.47
N GLU A 268 14.38 -17.55 19.76
CA GLU A 268 14.44 -16.38 20.65
C GLU A 268 15.55 -15.40 20.25
N GLU A 269 16.58 -15.87 19.54
CA GLU A 269 17.70 -15.04 19.07
C GLU A 269 17.37 -14.27 17.78
N TYR A 270 16.36 -14.74 17.03
CA TYR A 270 15.91 -14.13 15.77
C TYR A 270 14.39 -13.93 15.77
N PRO A 271 13.84 -13.11 16.70
CA PRO A 271 12.41 -12.82 16.76
C PRO A 271 11.99 -11.91 15.60
N GLY A 272 10.69 -11.77 15.35
CA GLY A 272 10.20 -10.78 14.38
C GLY A 272 10.12 -11.26 12.93
N GLN A 273 10.22 -12.58 12.68
CA GLN A 273 10.19 -13.12 11.32
C GLN A 273 8.76 -13.31 10.82
N ASP A 274 8.58 -13.27 9.50
CA ASP A 274 7.28 -13.33 8.82
C ASP A 274 6.39 -14.47 9.32
N ALA A 275 6.95 -15.69 9.38
CA ALA A 275 6.32 -16.90 9.91
C ALA A 275 5.79 -16.82 11.37
N GLN A 276 6.08 -15.74 12.11
CA GLN A 276 5.60 -15.50 13.47
C GLN A 276 4.33 -14.63 13.53
N TYR A 277 3.97 -13.94 12.45
CA TYR A 277 2.90 -12.93 12.42
C TYR A 277 1.85 -13.25 11.36
N GLY A 278 0.89 -12.33 11.18
CA GLY A 278 -0.08 -12.39 10.10
C GLY A 278 -1.01 -13.59 10.12
N LEU A 279 -1.44 -14.00 8.94
CA LEU A 279 -2.37 -15.11 8.72
C LEU A 279 -1.67 -16.48 8.84
N ASP A 280 -0.34 -16.51 8.83
CA ASP A 280 0.46 -17.74 8.98
C ASP A 280 0.25 -18.42 10.34
N ARG A 281 -0.08 -17.67 11.39
CA ARG A 281 -0.36 -18.19 12.75
C ARG A 281 -1.60 -19.10 12.80
N ALA A 282 -2.48 -19.05 11.79
CA ALA A 282 -3.66 -19.91 11.70
C ALA A 282 -3.39 -21.28 11.03
N GLY A 283 -2.15 -21.56 10.61
CA GLY A 283 -1.77 -22.82 9.94
C GLY A 283 -2.21 -22.91 8.47
N VAL A 284 -2.68 -21.80 7.90
CA VAL A 284 -2.92 -21.59 6.47
C VAL A 284 -1.82 -20.63 6.03
N LYS A 285 -1.22 -20.80 4.85
CA LYS A 285 -0.14 -19.94 4.30
C LYS A 285 -0.58 -18.48 4.01
N GLY A 286 -1.58 -17.98 4.69
CA GLY A 286 -2.14 -16.66 4.47
C GLY A 286 -2.94 -16.46 3.19
N PHE A 287 -3.25 -17.51 2.43
CA PHE A 287 -4.11 -17.45 1.23
C PHE A 287 -5.48 -18.09 1.48
N LYS A 288 -6.54 -17.47 0.94
CA LYS A 288 -7.91 -18.01 0.95
C LYS A 288 -8.48 -18.07 -0.46
N LEU A 289 -7.97 -19.00 -1.26
CA LEU A 289 -8.36 -19.15 -2.66
C LEU A 289 -9.55 -20.10 -2.83
N ILE A 290 -10.53 -19.71 -3.65
CA ILE A 290 -11.76 -20.45 -3.94
C ILE A 290 -11.92 -20.57 -5.46
N LYS A 291 -12.09 -21.80 -5.95
CA LYS A 291 -12.34 -22.03 -7.39
C LYS A 291 -13.76 -21.60 -7.74
N LEU A 292 -13.92 -20.90 -8.87
CA LEU A 292 -15.21 -20.48 -9.39
C LEU A 292 -15.49 -21.10 -10.77
N ASP A 293 -16.76 -21.46 -11.02
CA ASP A 293 -17.23 -21.85 -12.35
C ASP A 293 -17.39 -20.63 -13.29
N ASN A 294 -17.86 -20.86 -14.53
CA ASN A 294 -18.02 -19.79 -15.51
C ASN A 294 -19.14 -18.79 -15.21
N LYS A 295 -20.01 -19.09 -14.24
CA LYS A 295 -21.08 -18.20 -13.74
C LYS A 295 -20.70 -17.51 -12.43
N GLY A 296 -19.55 -17.85 -11.85
CA GLY A 296 -19.07 -17.30 -10.59
C GLY A 296 -19.57 -18.05 -9.35
N ASN A 297 -20.08 -19.28 -9.51
CA ASN A 297 -20.43 -20.12 -8.36
C ASN A 297 -19.18 -20.78 -7.79
N GLU A 298 -19.12 -20.87 -6.46
CA GLU A 298 -18.05 -21.59 -5.76
C GLU A 298 -18.03 -23.07 -6.13
N LEU A 299 -16.83 -23.58 -6.30
CA LEU A 299 -16.54 -24.98 -6.58
C LEU A 299 -15.72 -25.58 -5.43
N PRO A 300 -15.83 -26.91 -5.21
CA PRO A 300 -14.98 -27.57 -4.22
C PRO A 300 -13.50 -27.46 -4.61
N PRO A 301 -12.55 -27.43 -3.64
CA PRO A 301 -11.11 -27.34 -3.93
C PRO A 301 -10.59 -28.43 -4.88
N SER A 302 -11.20 -29.63 -4.83
CA SER A 302 -10.88 -30.77 -5.68
C SER A 302 -11.49 -30.71 -7.09
N ALA A 303 -12.18 -29.62 -7.45
CA ALA A 303 -12.76 -29.47 -8.78
C ALA A 303 -11.66 -29.58 -9.85
N PRO A 304 -11.85 -30.45 -10.87
CA PRO A 304 -10.84 -30.67 -11.90
C PRO A 304 -10.74 -29.52 -12.88
N GLN A 305 -11.77 -28.68 -12.96
CA GLN A 305 -11.89 -27.55 -13.89
C GLN A 305 -12.57 -26.38 -13.18
N TRP A 306 -12.05 -25.18 -13.42
CA TRP A 306 -12.60 -23.92 -12.91
C TRP A 306 -12.23 -22.80 -13.90
N THR A 307 -12.95 -21.68 -13.82
CA THR A 307 -12.80 -20.58 -14.78
C THR A 307 -12.09 -19.37 -14.18
N CYS A 308 -12.31 -19.13 -12.89
CA CYS A 308 -11.70 -18.06 -12.11
C CYS A 308 -11.37 -18.55 -10.71
N VAL A 309 -10.60 -17.75 -9.99
CA VAL A 309 -10.31 -17.96 -8.57
C VAL A 309 -10.73 -16.71 -7.83
N GLU A 310 -11.60 -16.86 -6.84
CA GLU A 310 -11.84 -15.82 -5.85
C GLU A 310 -10.77 -15.92 -4.77
N ASP A 311 -10.21 -14.78 -4.42
CA ASP A 311 -9.45 -14.62 -3.20
C ASP A 311 -10.36 -14.04 -2.13
N GLY A 312 -10.68 -14.88 -1.15
CA GLY A 312 -11.56 -14.55 -0.03
C GLY A 312 -10.91 -13.64 1.02
N ASN A 313 -9.60 -13.39 0.95
CA ASN A 313 -8.93 -12.42 1.80
C ASN A 313 -9.02 -11.01 1.21
N THR A 314 -8.90 -10.86 -0.11
CA THR A 314 -8.91 -9.57 -0.84
C THR A 314 -10.28 -9.19 -1.43
N GLY A 315 -11.19 -10.16 -1.58
CA GLY A 315 -12.45 -10.02 -2.30
C GLY A 315 -12.28 -9.88 -3.83
N LEU A 316 -11.06 -10.10 -4.34
CA LEU A 316 -10.74 -10.05 -5.76
C LEU A 316 -11.02 -11.39 -6.43
N ILE A 317 -11.37 -11.33 -7.71
CA ILE A 317 -11.62 -12.49 -8.55
C ILE A 317 -10.67 -12.44 -9.74
N TRP A 318 -9.86 -13.47 -9.87
CA TRP A 318 -8.76 -13.57 -10.81
C TRP A 318 -9.12 -14.46 -11.98
N GLU A 319 -8.76 -14.00 -13.18
CA GLU A 319 -8.85 -14.82 -14.37
C GLU A 319 -7.87 -16.01 -14.27
N VAL A 320 -8.34 -17.22 -14.56
CA VAL A 320 -7.45 -18.37 -14.79
C VAL A 320 -7.17 -18.48 -16.28
N LYS A 321 -5.91 -18.32 -16.70
CA LYS A 321 -5.51 -18.51 -18.10
C LYS A 321 -5.74 -19.96 -18.54
N ILE A 322 -5.92 -20.16 -19.84
CA ILE A 322 -6.02 -21.49 -20.46
C ILE A 322 -4.86 -21.72 -21.44
N ASP A 323 -4.61 -22.97 -21.79
CA ASP A 323 -3.59 -23.36 -22.77
C ASP A 323 -4.30 -23.80 -24.06
N ASP A 324 -4.76 -22.83 -24.84
CA ASP A 324 -5.54 -23.01 -26.06
C ASP A 324 -5.31 -21.80 -26.98
N VAL A 325 -4.42 -21.99 -27.96
CA VAL A 325 -4.01 -20.97 -28.93
C VAL A 325 -5.16 -20.38 -29.75
N THR A 326 -6.33 -21.03 -29.80
CA THR A 326 -7.51 -20.51 -30.51
C THR A 326 -8.34 -19.56 -29.65
N SER A 327 -8.09 -19.53 -28.35
CA SER A 327 -8.84 -18.73 -27.40
C SER A 327 -8.16 -17.38 -27.16
N PRO A 328 -8.93 -16.27 -27.08
CA PRO A 328 -8.40 -15.00 -26.57
C PRO A 328 -7.87 -15.08 -25.14
N ARG A 329 -8.21 -16.14 -24.38
CA ARG A 329 -7.72 -16.37 -23.01
C ARG A 329 -6.46 -17.24 -22.95
N ASP A 330 -5.86 -17.57 -24.09
CA ASP A 330 -4.61 -18.32 -24.14
C ASP A 330 -3.54 -17.67 -23.24
N LYS A 331 -2.77 -18.50 -22.55
CA LYS A 331 -1.70 -18.05 -21.66
C LYS A 331 -0.57 -17.34 -22.42
N ASN A 332 -0.33 -17.70 -23.69
CA ASN A 332 0.73 -17.13 -24.52
C ASN A 332 0.27 -15.93 -25.35
N ARG A 333 -1.00 -15.52 -25.23
CA ARG A 333 -1.51 -14.35 -25.96
C ARG A 333 -0.91 -13.06 -25.39
N LEU A 334 -0.23 -12.32 -26.25
CA LEU A 334 0.43 -11.06 -25.92
C LEU A 334 -0.44 -9.87 -26.33
N PHE A 335 -0.50 -8.87 -25.45
CA PHE A 335 -1.26 -7.64 -25.66
C PHE A 335 -0.36 -6.43 -25.55
N ALA A 336 -0.66 -5.40 -26.33
CA ALA A 336 -0.14 -4.06 -26.09
C ALA A 336 -0.82 -3.43 -24.88
N ILE A 337 -0.11 -2.63 -24.08
CA ILE A 337 -0.70 -2.03 -22.88
C ILE A 337 -1.48 -0.75 -23.21
N LYS A 338 -2.75 -0.73 -22.81
CA LYS A 338 -3.62 0.45 -22.75
C LYS A 338 -4.06 0.66 -21.30
N ALA A 339 -3.52 1.68 -20.65
CA ALA A 339 -3.78 2.01 -19.25
C ALA A 339 -3.84 3.54 -19.06
N SER A 340 -4.17 4.01 -17.85
CA SER A 340 -4.24 5.45 -17.57
C SER A 340 -2.94 6.15 -17.98
N GLY A 341 -3.06 7.24 -18.75
CA GLY A 341 -1.94 8.04 -19.25
C GLY A 341 -1.04 7.38 -20.31
N TYR A 342 -1.40 6.20 -20.86
CA TYR A 342 -0.64 5.56 -21.94
C TYR A 342 -1.56 4.98 -23.01
N THR A 343 -1.18 5.14 -24.27
CA THR A 343 -1.87 4.54 -25.41
C THR A 343 -0.81 3.85 -26.26
N PRO A 344 -0.99 2.56 -26.59
CA PRO A 344 0.02 1.81 -27.33
C PRO A 344 0.24 2.42 -28.71
N ASN A 345 1.48 2.40 -29.16
CA ASN A 345 1.87 2.89 -30.48
C ASN A 345 1.63 1.80 -31.55
N GLN A 346 1.86 2.12 -32.82
CA GLN A 346 1.65 1.16 -33.92
C GLN A 346 2.59 -0.05 -33.86
N GLY A 347 3.82 0.14 -33.38
CA GLY A 347 4.77 -0.96 -33.16
C GLY A 347 4.28 -1.93 -32.09
N ASP A 348 3.79 -1.42 -30.95
CA ASP A 348 3.22 -2.27 -29.90
C ASP A 348 2.03 -3.09 -30.40
N ILE A 349 1.15 -2.47 -31.20
CA ILE A 349 0.01 -3.15 -31.81
C ILE A 349 0.47 -4.20 -32.83
N ALA A 350 1.45 -3.87 -33.67
CA ALA A 350 2.01 -4.81 -34.65
C ALA A 350 2.68 -6.02 -34.00
N ALA A 351 3.25 -5.86 -32.80
CA ALA A 351 3.84 -6.95 -32.02
C ALA A 351 2.82 -7.79 -31.23
N ALA A 352 1.59 -7.30 -31.02
CA ALA A 352 0.56 -8.03 -30.29
C ALA A 352 0.05 -9.23 -31.10
N THR A 353 -0.37 -10.31 -30.43
CA THR A 353 -0.80 -11.56 -31.08
C THR A 353 -1.96 -11.35 -32.07
N CYS A 354 -2.81 -10.34 -31.85
CA CYS A 354 -3.90 -9.98 -32.76
C CYS A 354 -3.44 -9.69 -34.21
N SER A 355 -2.18 -9.33 -34.40
CA SER A 355 -1.61 -9.03 -35.72
C SER A 355 -1.32 -10.28 -36.54
N THR A 356 -1.29 -11.46 -35.90
CA THR A 356 -0.98 -12.74 -36.53
C THR A 356 -2.10 -13.78 -36.40
N ASP A 357 -3.06 -13.57 -35.51
CA ASP A 357 -4.24 -14.43 -35.36
C ASP A 357 -5.47 -13.93 -36.14
N SER A 358 -6.56 -14.71 -36.10
CA SER A 358 -7.81 -14.41 -36.81
C SER A 358 -8.67 -13.32 -36.15
N ASP A 359 -8.29 -12.80 -34.99
CA ASP A 359 -9.02 -11.78 -34.22
C ASP A 359 -8.20 -10.50 -34.06
N SER A 360 -8.13 -9.74 -35.16
CA SER A 360 -7.46 -8.44 -35.24
C SER A 360 -8.13 -7.33 -34.41
N SER A 361 -9.25 -7.62 -33.74
CA SER A 361 -10.01 -6.62 -32.98
C SER A 361 -9.53 -6.45 -31.53
N MET A 362 -8.66 -7.34 -31.05
CA MET A 362 -8.31 -7.47 -29.65
C MET A 362 -6.78 -7.49 -29.42
N CYS A 363 -6.19 -6.32 -29.61
CA CYS A 363 -4.74 -6.10 -29.59
C CYS A 363 -4.21 -5.54 -28.27
N ASN A 364 -5.05 -4.90 -27.47
CA ASN A 364 -4.62 -4.25 -26.24
C ASN A 364 -5.42 -4.65 -24.99
N THR A 365 -4.85 -4.35 -23.84
CA THR A 365 -5.41 -4.69 -22.51
C THR A 365 -6.83 -4.16 -22.29
N GLN A 366 -7.16 -2.96 -22.78
CA GLN A 366 -8.51 -2.39 -22.65
C GLN A 366 -9.53 -3.15 -23.49
N GLN A 367 -9.16 -3.55 -24.71
CA GLN A 367 -10.00 -4.38 -25.57
C GLN A 367 -10.23 -5.77 -24.95
N TYR A 368 -9.20 -6.36 -24.37
CA TYR A 368 -9.32 -7.65 -23.68
C TYR A 368 -10.24 -7.57 -22.45
N ALA A 369 -10.09 -6.54 -21.62
CA ALA A 369 -10.99 -6.30 -20.50
C ALA A 369 -12.45 -6.15 -20.97
N LYS A 370 -12.69 -5.39 -22.04
CA LYS A 370 -14.02 -5.25 -22.66
C LYS A 370 -14.58 -6.59 -23.14
N TYR A 371 -13.75 -7.43 -23.75
CA TYR A 371 -14.12 -8.77 -24.20
C TYR A 371 -14.60 -9.66 -23.03
N LEU A 372 -13.87 -9.67 -21.91
CA LEU A 372 -14.26 -10.41 -20.71
C LEU A 372 -15.56 -9.86 -20.10
N ASN A 373 -15.70 -8.54 -20.04
CA ASN A 373 -16.88 -7.87 -19.49
C ASN A 373 -18.15 -8.13 -20.29
N GLN A 374 -18.05 -8.17 -21.62
CA GLN A 374 -19.19 -8.52 -22.48
C GLN A 374 -19.64 -9.96 -22.30
N ARG A 375 -18.71 -10.88 -22.02
CA ARG A 375 -18.99 -12.30 -21.78
C ARG A 375 -19.40 -12.61 -20.34
N ALA A 376 -19.33 -11.62 -19.46
CA ALA A 376 -19.55 -11.78 -18.03
C ALA A 376 -18.77 -12.98 -17.47
N LEU A 377 -17.46 -13.06 -17.76
CA LEU A 377 -16.63 -14.19 -17.32
C LEU A 377 -16.76 -14.36 -15.80
N CYS A 378 -17.10 -15.57 -15.34
CA CYS A 378 -17.35 -15.88 -13.92
C CYS A 378 -18.45 -15.00 -13.31
N GLY A 379 -19.44 -14.62 -14.12
CA GLY A 379 -20.53 -13.73 -13.73
C GLY A 379 -20.13 -12.26 -13.57
N LYS A 380 -18.88 -11.87 -13.84
CA LYS A 380 -18.35 -10.53 -13.57
C LYS A 380 -18.21 -9.68 -14.84
N LYS A 381 -18.54 -8.38 -14.73
CA LYS A 381 -18.58 -7.41 -15.85
C LYS A 381 -17.65 -6.21 -15.66
N ASN A 382 -16.72 -6.34 -14.71
CA ASN A 382 -15.83 -5.31 -14.19
C ASN A 382 -14.36 -5.73 -14.22
N TRP A 383 -14.02 -6.67 -15.09
CA TRP A 383 -12.65 -7.07 -15.40
C TRP A 383 -11.83 -5.86 -15.81
N ARG A 384 -10.65 -5.73 -15.19
CA ARG A 384 -9.63 -4.72 -15.43
C ARG A 384 -8.24 -5.32 -15.26
N LEU A 385 -7.22 -4.57 -15.66
CA LEU A 385 -5.86 -4.90 -15.26
C LEU A 385 -5.74 -4.81 -13.73
N PRO A 386 -4.97 -5.70 -13.10
CA PRO A 386 -4.60 -5.57 -11.70
C PRO A 386 -3.62 -4.40 -11.53
N THR A 387 -3.48 -3.90 -10.31
CA THR A 387 -2.33 -3.10 -9.89
C THR A 387 -1.14 -4.03 -9.60
N ALA A 388 0.08 -3.48 -9.55
CA ALA A 388 1.26 -4.25 -9.12
C ALA A 388 1.08 -4.82 -7.71
N SER A 389 0.51 -4.06 -6.77
CA SER A 389 0.26 -4.55 -5.41
C SER A 389 -0.73 -5.71 -5.39
N GLU A 390 -1.83 -5.63 -6.14
CA GLU A 390 -2.79 -6.74 -6.26
C GLU A 390 -2.15 -7.98 -6.89
N GLN A 391 -1.29 -7.79 -7.89
CA GLN A 391 -0.57 -8.90 -8.52
C GLN A 391 0.46 -9.52 -7.58
N PHE A 392 1.18 -8.71 -6.80
CA PHE A 392 2.16 -9.15 -5.81
C PHE A 392 1.48 -9.92 -4.66
N ASP A 393 0.32 -9.44 -4.21
CA ASP A 393 -0.48 -10.06 -3.16
C ASP A 393 -0.97 -11.47 -3.52
N LEU A 394 -0.94 -11.85 -4.80
CA LEU A 394 -1.27 -13.20 -5.24
C LEU A 394 -0.08 -14.18 -5.19
N LEU A 395 1.12 -13.69 -4.87
CA LEU A 395 2.35 -14.48 -4.88
C LEU A 395 2.62 -15.16 -3.52
N ASP A 396 2.70 -16.49 -3.50
CA ASP A 396 3.21 -17.29 -2.38
C ASP A 396 4.75 -17.30 -2.42
N LEU A 397 5.37 -16.41 -1.64
CA LEU A 397 6.83 -16.28 -1.54
C LEU A 397 7.48 -17.46 -0.80
N GLY A 398 6.70 -18.24 -0.05
CA GLY A 398 7.11 -19.49 0.58
C GLY A 398 6.98 -20.70 -0.34
N ALA A 399 6.48 -20.54 -1.58
CA ALA A 399 6.29 -21.65 -2.50
C ALA A 399 7.64 -22.23 -2.98
N ALA A 400 7.69 -23.56 -3.03
CA ALA A 400 8.78 -24.33 -3.63
C ALA A 400 8.27 -25.24 -4.76
N GLU A 401 7.03 -25.05 -5.20
CA GLU A 401 6.42 -25.82 -6.27
C GLU A 401 7.07 -25.47 -7.61
N VAL A 402 7.48 -26.49 -8.36
CA VAL A 402 8.07 -26.30 -9.68
C VAL A 402 6.98 -26.47 -10.73
N GLN A 403 6.84 -25.48 -11.62
CA GLN A 403 5.92 -25.57 -12.74
C GLN A 403 6.39 -26.72 -13.67
N PRO A 404 5.58 -27.79 -13.87
CA PRO A 404 6.06 -29.03 -14.49
C PRO A 404 6.56 -28.90 -15.94
N ASN A 405 5.98 -27.99 -16.72
CA ASN A 405 6.30 -27.76 -18.13
C ASN A 405 7.45 -26.75 -18.32
N LEU A 406 7.73 -25.91 -17.32
CA LEU A 406 8.74 -24.85 -17.41
C LEU A 406 10.01 -25.20 -16.62
N GLY A 407 9.92 -26.05 -15.60
CA GLY A 407 11.04 -26.43 -14.73
C GLY A 407 11.55 -25.28 -13.86
N ILE A 408 10.69 -24.29 -13.57
CA ILE A 408 10.99 -23.08 -12.81
C ILE A 408 10.04 -23.02 -11.60
N THR A 409 10.51 -22.50 -10.46
CA THR A 409 9.72 -22.34 -9.24
C THR A 409 8.57 -21.38 -9.51
N SER A 410 7.36 -21.74 -9.08
CA SER A 410 6.20 -20.87 -9.18
C SER A 410 6.02 -20.10 -7.89
N GLY A 411 5.84 -18.78 -8.00
CA GLY A 411 5.33 -17.96 -6.91
C GLY A 411 3.81 -18.00 -6.82
N MET A 412 3.12 -18.84 -7.61
CA MET A 412 1.66 -18.96 -7.61
C MET A 412 1.26 -20.36 -7.17
N ASP A 413 0.12 -20.52 -6.50
CA ASP A 413 -0.41 -21.85 -6.20
C ASP A 413 -0.87 -22.56 -7.49
N LEU A 414 -0.16 -23.62 -7.88
CA LEU A 414 -0.41 -24.35 -9.12
C LEU A 414 -1.76 -25.07 -9.13
N SER A 415 -2.35 -25.33 -7.96
CA SER A 415 -3.68 -25.93 -7.83
C SER A 415 -4.80 -24.96 -8.23
N TYR A 416 -4.51 -23.66 -8.29
CA TYR A 416 -5.43 -22.58 -8.63
C TYR A 416 -5.04 -21.85 -9.92
N PHE A 417 -3.74 -21.72 -10.20
CA PHE A 417 -3.18 -21.01 -11.36
C PHE A 417 -2.19 -21.87 -12.15
N PRO A 418 -2.62 -22.96 -12.81
CA PRO A 418 -1.72 -23.91 -13.47
C PRO A 418 -1.06 -23.38 -14.74
N ASN A 419 -1.69 -22.37 -15.38
CA ASN A 419 -1.28 -21.86 -16.69
C ASN A 419 -0.57 -20.51 -16.53
N MET A 420 0.75 -20.58 -16.69
CA MET A 420 1.69 -19.46 -16.71
C MET A 420 2.58 -19.57 -17.94
N ILE A 421 3.27 -18.48 -18.27
CA ILE A 421 4.31 -18.47 -19.31
C ILE A 421 5.64 -18.08 -18.70
N LYS A 422 6.74 -18.46 -19.35
CA LYS A 422 8.09 -17.99 -18.98
C LYS A 422 8.35 -16.56 -19.46
N GLY A 423 7.72 -16.14 -20.57
CA GLY A 423 7.98 -14.85 -21.22
C GLY A 423 9.38 -14.75 -21.85
N ASP A 424 9.59 -13.73 -22.68
CA ASP A 424 10.86 -13.52 -23.41
C ASP A 424 12.01 -13.01 -22.51
N TRP A 425 11.68 -12.53 -21.31
CA TRP A 425 12.61 -11.91 -20.36
C TRP A 425 12.84 -12.77 -19.09
N GLY A 426 12.38 -14.03 -19.10
CA GLY A 426 12.86 -15.07 -18.19
C GLY A 426 11.96 -15.47 -17.01
N ALA A 427 10.94 -14.68 -16.62
CA ALA A 427 10.27 -14.90 -15.33
C ALA A 427 8.74 -14.64 -15.30
N GLY A 428 8.04 -14.89 -16.41
CA GLY A 428 6.58 -14.91 -16.45
C GLY A 428 5.92 -13.57 -16.11
N TRP A 429 6.34 -12.51 -16.81
CA TRP A 429 5.87 -11.15 -16.60
C TRP A 429 4.48 -10.97 -17.18
N TYR A 430 3.59 -10.33 -16.42
CA TYR A 430 2.25 -9.95 -16.86
C TYR A 430 2.07 -8.44 -16.76
N TRP A 431 1.26 -7.87 -17.65
CA TRP A 431 0.88 -6.47 -17.51
C TRP A 431 0.05 -6.23 -16.25
N ASN A 432 0.35 -5.14 -15.56
CA ASN A 432 -0.51 -4.49 -14.57
C ASN A 432 -0.65 -2.99 -14.90
N SER A 433 -1.49 -2.28 -14.15
CA SER A 433 -1.77 -0.86 -14.36
C SER A 433 -0.85 0.08 -13.56
N SER A 434 0.03 -0.44 -12.71
CA SER A 434 0.85 0.39 -11.82
C SER A 434 2.04 0.99 -12.55
N ARG A 435 2.25 2.28 -12.31
CA ARG A 435 3.37 3.03 -12.87
C ARG A 435 4.51 3.08 -11.86
N ALA A 436 5.73 2.97 -12.35
CA ALA A 436 6.91 3.27 -11.57
C ALA A 436 7.20 4.77 -11.60
N ILE A 437 7.66 5.31 -10.47
CA ILE A 437 8.16 6.68 -10.39
C ILE A 437 9.50 6.72 -11.13
N SER A 438 9.65 7.68 -12.04
CA SER A 438 10.86 7.85 -12.84
C SER A 438 11.15 9.33 -13.07
N TYR A 439 12.43 9.69 -13.11
CA TYR A 439 12.90 11.01 -13.49
C TYR A 439 12.83 11.26 -15.01
N TYR A 440 12.55 10.22 -15.80
CA TYR A 440 12.46 10.30 -17.27
C TYR A 440 11.02 10.59 -17.74
N GLU A 441 10.88 11.27 -18.88
CA GLU A 441 9.57 11.58 -19.50
C GLU A 441 8.83 10.33 -20.02
N ASN A 442 9.55 9.22 -20.19
CA ASN A 442 8.98 7.96 -20.66
C ASN A 442 8.01 7.38 -19.62
N VAL A 443 7.00 6.61 -20.06
CA VAL A 443 6.10 5.95 -19.12
C VAL A 443 6.75 4.66 -18.64
N HIS A 444 6.91 4.51 -17.32
CA HIS A 444 7.43 3.28 -16.71
C HIS A 444 6.30 2.50 -16.04
N PHE A 445 6.18 1.21 -16.35
CA PHE A 445 5.31 0.28 -15.62
C PHE A 445 6.14 -0.60 -14.70
N ILE A 446 5.55 -1.00 -13.59
CA ILE A 446 6.17 -1.98 -12.69
C ILE A 446 5.93 -3.36 -13.30
N GLY A 447 6.99 -4.07 -13.67
CA GLY A 447 6.96 -5.50 -13.98
C GLY A 447 7.12 -6.30 -12.69
N LEU A 448 6.39 -7.41 -12.58
CA LEU A 448 6.48 -8.37 -11.48
C LEU A 448 6.51 -9.78 -12.05
N ASP A 449 7.44 -10.57 -11.55
CA ASP A 449 7.60 -11.99 -11.87
C ASP A 449 6.55 -12.84 -11.16
N GLN A 450 5.97 -13.80 -11.89
CA GLN A 450 5.15 -14.88 -11.29
C GLN A 450 5.93 -16.19 -11.14
N LEU A 451 7.13 -16.27 -11.73
CA LEU A 451 8.01 -17.43 -11.73
C LEU A 451 9.41 -16.99 -11.31
N GLY A 452 10.12 -17.80 -10.53
CA GLY A 452 11.47 -17.48 -10.06
C GLY A 452 12.40 -18.69 -10.10
N ASP A 453 13.69 -18.44 -10.16
CA ASP A 453 14.70 -19.51 -10.15
C ASP A 453 14.76 -20.22 -8.77
N THR A 454 14.42 -19.51 -7.70
CA THR A 454 14.39 -20.01 -6.32
C THR A 454 13.17 -19.53 -5.54
N THR A 455 12.87 -20.17 -4.42
CA THR A 455 11.85 -19.72 -3.45
C THR A 455 12.08 -18.27 -3.04
N GLY A 456 11.01 -17.47 -2.96
CA GLY A 456 11.07 -16.06 -2.63
C GLY A 456 11.70 -15.14 -3.69
N HIS A 457 12.07 -15.65 -4.87
CA HIS A 457 12.59 -14.82 -5.96
C HIS A 457 11.44 -14.17 -6.72
N THR A 458 11.28 -12.86 -6.54
CA THR A 458 10.40 -12.02 -7.35
C THR A 458 11.19 -10.81 -7.84
N ASP A 459 11.39 -10.66 -9.15
CA ASP A 459 11.94 -9.40 -9.67
C ASP A 459 10.81 -8.37 -9.85
N ALA A 460 11.04 -7.18 -9.29
CA ALA A 460 10.28 -5.98 -9.58
C ALA A 460 11.17 -5.04 -10.41
N SER A 461 10.71 -4.66 -11.60
CA SER A 461 11.54 -3.87 -12.52
C SER A 461 10.73 -2.90 -13.38
N ASN A 462 11.39 -1.85 -13.88
CA ASN A 462 10.72 -0.83 -14.69
C ASN A 462 10.68 -1.24 -16.16
N LEU A 463 9.48 -1.45 -16.69
CA LEU A 463 9.22 -1.55 -18.12
C LEU A 463 9.12 -0.16 -18.73
N ILE A 464 10.08 0.21 -19.57
CA ILE A 464 10.15 1.53 -20.20
C ILE A 464 9.32 1.52 -21.48
N LEU A 465 8.25 2.32 -21.52
CA LEU A 465 7.46 2.51 -22.73
C LEU A 465 7.81 3.84 -23.40
N CYS A 466 8.05 3.77 -24.70
CA CYS A 466 8.42 4.95 -25.48
C CYS A 466 7.25 5.93 -25.67
N PRO A 467 7.46 7.24 -25.42
CA PRO A 467 6.49 8.27 -25.79
C PRO A 467 6.52 8.51 -27.31
N LYS A 468 5.39 8.99 -27.85
CA LYS A 468 5.14 9.25 -29.28
C LYS A 468 6.14 10.19 -29.99
N SER A 469 7.08 10.83 -29.30
CA SER A 469 7.80 12.02 -29.80
C SER A 469 9.32 11.95 -29.88
N VAL A 470 9.98 10.81 -29.62
CA VAL A 470 11.46 10.75 -29.73
C VAL A 470 11.88 10.13 -31.07
N SER A 471 11.93 10.96 -32.11
CA SER A 471 12.78 10.72 -33.30
C SER A 471 14.00 11.65 -33.33
N ALA A 472 14.32 12.32 -32.22
CA ALA A 472 15.44 13.25 -32.14
C ALA A 472 16.59 12.60 -31.36
N SER A 473 17.76 12.46 -32.00
CA SER A 473 19.07 12.04 -31.46
C SER A 473 19.52 10.57 -31.60
N GLY A 474 19.00 9.81 -32.57
CA GLY A 474 19.68 8.58 -33.03
C GLY A 474 19.83 7.45 -32.00
N LYS A 475 19.06 7.48 -30.90
CA LYS A 475 18.75 6.29 -30.08
C LYS A 475 17.35 5.86 -30.46
N SER A 476 17.25 4.81 -31.28
CA SER A 476 15.98 4.29 -31.75
C SER A 476 15.20 3.62 -30.62
N CYS A 477 13.93 3.99 -30.47
CA CYS A 477 12.93 3.13 -29.82
C CYS A 477 12.55 2.03 -30.81
N GLU A 478 13.37 0.99 -30.92
CA GLU A 478 13.16 -0.12 -31.87
C GLU A 478 12.28 -1.25 -31.31
N ASP A 479 12.10 -1.35 -29.99
CA ASP A 479 11.45 -2.51 -29.38
C ASP A 479 9.98 -2.24 -29.02
N ALA A 480 9.07 -2.90 -29.73
CA ALA A 480 7.64 -2.96 -29.41
C ALA A 480 7.40 -3.74 -28.11
N ASN A 481 6.48 -3.26 -27.26
CA ASN A 481 6.26 -3.85 -25.94
C ASN A 481 4.92 -4.57 -25.86
N THR A 482 4.98 -5.90 -25.72
CA THR A 482 3.80 -6.73 -25.46
C THR A 482 4.10 -7.77 -24.40
N LEU A 483 3.11 -8.06 -23.57
CA LEU A 483 3.17 -9.05 -22.50
C LEU A 483 1.81 -9.74 -22.39
N PRO A 484 1.75 -10.94 -21.78
CA PRO A 484 0.49 -11.55 -21.41
C PRO A 484 -0.23 -10.71 -20.33
N VAL A 485 -1.49 -11.04 -20.10
CA VAL A 485 -2.36 -10.39 -19.12
C VAL A 485 -3.12 -11.44 -18.31
N ARG A 486 -3.29 -11.18 -17.02
CA ARG A 486 -4.25 -11.87 -16.14
C ARG A 486 -5.14 -10.80 -15.54
N MET A 487 -6.41 -10.80 -15.92
CA MET A 487 -7.34 -9.76 -15.49
C MET A 487 -7.87 -10.05 -14.07
N VAL A 488 -8.30 -9.00 -13.38
CA VAL A 488 -8.92 -9.06 -12.06
C VAL A 488 -10.28 -8.35 -12.09
N ALA A 489 -11.23 -8.82 -11.30
CA ALA A 489 -12.53 -8.22 -11.03
C ALA A 489 -12.79 -8.15 -9.52
N SER A 490 -13.62 -7.23 -9.06
CA SER A 490 -14.12 -7.19 -7.68
C SER A 490 -15.42 -7.98 -7.53
N LYS A 491 -15.66 -8.52 -6.32
CA LYS A 491 -16.88 -9.27 -6.00
C LYS A 491 -18.17 -8.42 -6.11
N GLU A 492 -18.08 -7.12 -5.82
CA GLU A 492 -19.24 -6.21 -5.76
C GLU A 492 -19.46 -5.40 -7.05
N TYR A 493 -20.69 -5.48 -7.59
CA TYR A 493 -21.39 -4.47 -8.39
C TYR A 493 -22.88 -4.49 -8.05
#